data_AF-A0A7X8NDW4-F1
#
_entry.id   AF-A0A7X8NDW4-F1
#
_cell.length_a   1.000
_cell.length_b   1.000
_cell.length_c   1.000
_cell.angle_alpha   90.00
_cell.angle_beta   90.00
_cell.angle_gamma   90.00
#
_symmetry.space_group_name_H-M   'P 1'
#
loop_
_entity.id
_entity.type
_entity.pdbx_description
1 polymer ?
#
loop_
_entity_poly.entity_id
_entity_poly.type
_entity_poly.pdbx_seq_one_letter_code
_entity_poly.pdbx_strand_id
1 'polypeptide(L)'
;MQQENDFIEREIQKLANFLKQIIQNLSGKNGAELDNAIEIINIDLKDKLDFSIFELIESENDTFYEKIEKLDKQIIENLSVLFYTIIEKSTDLNKKQELNMRKMIDKTFLMIDFLDNNSNIFSLNRMNMKNQLKKLLPKTF
;
A
#
# COMPACT_ATOMS: atom_id res chain seq x y z
N MET A 1 -14.79 -27.91 -3.05
CA MET A 1 -15.69 -26.75 -2.79
C MET A 1 -15.53 -26.18 -1.38
N GLN A 2 -16.03 -26.77 -0.29
CA GLN A 2 -15.87 -26.17 1.07
C GLN A 2 -14.40 -26.07 1.52
N GLN A 3 -13.62 -27.15 1.37
CA GLN A 3 -12.22 -27.17 1.79
C GLN A 3 -11.31 -26.23 0.99
N GLU A 4 -11.62 -25.99 -0.29
CA GLU A 4 -10.86 -25.06 -1.15
C GLU A 4 -11.15 -23.61 -0.77
N ASN A 5 -12.42 -23.28 -0.50
CA ASN A 5 -12.80 -21.95 -0.01
C ASN A 5 -12.13 -21.64 1.34
N ASP A 6 -12.16 -22.60 2.28
CA ASP A 6 -11.49 -22.47 3.58
C ASP A 6 -9.96 -22.33 3.44
N PHE A 7 -9.36 -22.93 2.41
CA PHE A 7 -7.95 -22.77 2.13
C PHE A 7 -7.65 -21.35 1.63
N ILE A 8 -8.38 -20.87 0.63
CA ILE A 8 -8.21 -19.52 0.06
C ILE A 8 -8.39 -18.45 1.13
N GLU A 9 -9.44 -18.56 1.96
CA GLU A 9 -9.70 -17.61 3.04
C GLU A 9 -8.55 -17.56 4.06
N ARG A 10 -7.97 -18.73 4.39
CA ARG A 10 -6.79 -18.80 5.27
C ARG A 10 -5.56 -18.16 4.65
N GLU A 11 -5.32 -18.32 3.36
CA GLU A 11 -4.18 -17.68 2.68
C GLU A 11 -4.35 -16.16 2.62
N ILE A 12 -5.56 -15.67 2.34
CA ILE A 12 -5.88 -14.23 2.40
C ILE A 12 -5.62 -13.71 3.83
N GLN A 13 -6.07 -14.42 4.85
CA GLN A 13 -5.87 -14.01 6.24
C GLN A 13 -4.38 -13.99 6.63
N LYS A 14 -3.58 -14.95 6.17
CA LYS A 14 -2.13 -14.97 6.39
C LYS A 14 -1.46 -13.75 5.76
N LEU A 15 -1.76 -13.46 4.50
CA LEU A 15 -1.23 -12.29 3.79
C LEU A 15 -1.66 -10.99 4.46
N ALA A 16 -2.92 -10.87 4.87
CA ALA A 16 -3.42 -9.72 5.61
C ALA A 16 -2.68 -9.51 6.94
N ASN A 17 -2.43 -10.59 7.69
CA ASN A 17 -1.68 -10.53 8.93
C ASN A 17 -0.22 -10.13 8.71
N PHE A 18 0.42 -10.67 7.68
CA PHE A 18 1.77 -10.30 7.27
C PHE A 18 1.88 -8.80 6.96
N LEU A 19 0.97 -8.25 6.15
CA LEU A 19 0.96 -6.82 5.83
C LEU A 19 0.76 -5.96 7.08
N LYS A 20 -0.12 -6.37 8.00
CA LYS A 20 -0.32 -5.67 9.29
C LYS A 20 0.95 -5.67 10.14
N GLN A 21 1.68 -6.78 10.19
CA GLN A 21 2.95 -6.86 10.91
C GLN A 21 3.99 -5.92 10.30
N ILE A 22 4.08 -5.85 8.97
CA ILE A 22 4.94 -4.88 8.29
C ILE A 22 4.59 -3.44 8.70
N ILE A 23 3.32 -3.07 8.62
CA ILE A 23 2.84 -1.72 8.96
C ILE A 23 3.19 -1.37 10.41
N GLN A 24 2.99 -2.33 11.33
CA GLN A 24 3.37 -2.17 12.74
C GLN A 24 4.89 -2.02 12.90
N ASN A 25 5.69 -2.78 12.17
CA ASN A 25 7.15 -2.72 12.25
C ASN A 25 7.74 -1.40 11.72
N LEU A 26 7.03 -0.70 10.82
CA LEU A 26 7.38 0.65 10.41
C LEU A 26 7.13 1.69 11.52
N SER A 27 6.26 1.38 12.49
CA SER A 27 5.96 2.25 13.61
C SER A 27 7.13 2.26 14.60
N GLY A 28 7.99 3.27 14.49
CA GLY A 28 9.15 3.47 15.36
C GLY A 28 10.49 3.52 14.64
N LYS A 29 10.52 3.27 13.32
CA LYS A 29 11.73 3.37 12.49
C LYS A 29 12.08 4.83 12.24
N ASN A 30 13.36 5.17 12.35
CA ASN A 30 13.92 6.48 12.00
C ASN A 30 14.69 6.42 10.67
N GLY A 31 15.03 7.58 10.11
CA GLY A 31 15.97 7.79 8.99
C GLY A 31 16.42 6.52 8.24
N ALA A 32 17.64 6.05 8.50
CA ALA A 32 18.25 4.91 7.81
C ALA A 32 17.55 3.57 8.11
N GLU A 33 16.91 3.43 9.25
CA GLU A 33 16.12 2.23 9.59
C GLU A 33 14.88 2.10 8.70
N LEU A 34 14.33 3.23 8.24
CA LEU A 34 13.19 3.25 7.33
C LEU A 34 13.59 2.74 5.94
N ASP A 35 14.73 3.16 5.40
CA ASP A 35 15.17 2.72 4.06
C ASP A 35 15.45 1.21 4.07
N ASN A 36 16.19 0.73 5.06
CA ASN A 36 16.44 -0.70 5.25
C ASN A 36 15.13 -1.47 5.43
N ALA A 37 14.16 -0.91 6.16
CA ALA A 37 12.85 -1.54 6.30
C ALA A 37 12.10 -1.60 4.97
N ILE A 38 12.15 -0.54 4.16
CA ILE A 38 11.53 -0.50 2.82
C ILE A 38 12.19 -1.53 1.90
N GLU A 39 13.52 -1.70 1.94
CA GLU A 39 14.22 -2.74 1.17
C GLU A 39 13.75 -4.14 1.56
N ILE A 40 13.68 -4.44 2.86
CA ILE A 40 13.16 -5.72 3.38
C ILE A 40 11.72 -5.94 2.91
N ILE A 41 10.87 -4.92 3.03
CA ILE A 41 9.47 -4.99 2.60
C ILE A 41 9.37 -5.28 1.10
N ASN A 42 10.22 -4.69 0.27
CA ASN A 42 10.24 -4.97 -1.17
C ASN A 42 10.56 -6.45 -1.45
N ILE A 43 11.53 -7.02 -0.73
CA ILE A 43 11.89 -8.44 -0.85
C ILE A 43 10.71 -9.31 -0.41
N ASP A 44 10.12 -9.03 0.75
CA ASP A 44 9.05 -9.86 1.29
C ASP A 44 7.77 -9.79 0.42
N LEU A 45 7.43 -8.61 -0.11
CA LEU A 45 6.32 -8.47 -1.05
C LEU A 45 6.59 -9.21 -2.35
N LYS A 46 7.83 -9.19 -2.85
CA LYS A 46 8.19 -9.92 -4.06
C LYS A 46 8.03 -11.43 -3.86
N ASP A 47 8.43 -11.97 -2.71
CA ASP A 47 8.24 -13.38 -2.37
C ASP A 47 6.76 -13.76 -2.21
N LYS A 48 5.96 -12.89 -1.57
CA LYS A 48 4.56 -13.23 -1.19
C LYS A 48 3.51 -12.88 -2.23
N LEU A 49 3.74 -11.85 -3.03
CA LEU A 49 2.76 -11.27 -3.97
C LEU A 49 3.31 -11.12 -5.39
N ASP A 50 4.54 -11.57 -5.66
CA ASP A 50 5.21 -11.47 -6.96
C ASP A 50 5.44 -10.03 -7.47
N PHE A 51 5.30 -9.04 -6.59
CA PHE A 51 5.66 -7.66 -6.88
C PHE A 51 6.31 -6.95 -5.70
N SER A 52 7.14 -5.95 -6.01
CA SER A 52 7.70 -5.04 -5.00
C SER A 52 6.97 -3.69 -4.97
N ILE A 53 7.21 -2.86 -3.95
CA ILE A 53 6.71 -1.48 -3.88
C ILE A 53 7.24 -0.69 -5.06
N PHE A 54 8.54 -0.79 -5.36
CA PHE A 54 9.15 -0.05 -6.46
C PHE A 54 8.54 -0.44 -7.81
N GLU A 55 8.29 -1.74 -8.05
CA GLU A 55 7.64 -2.21 -9.26
C GLU A 55 6.20 -1.68 -9.40
N LEU A 56 5.47 -1.52 -8.29
CA LEU A 56 4.12 -0.96 -8.31
C LEU A 56 4.12 0.56 -8.53
N ILE A 57 5.05 1.28 -7.92
CA ILE A 57 5.17 2.73 -8.07
C ILE A 57 5.56 3.10 -9.50
N GLU A 58 6.46 2.33 -10.09
CA GLU A 58 6.99 2.57 -11.43
C GLU A 58 6.13 1.99 -12.55
N SER A 59 5.17 1.10 -12.26
CA SER A 59 4.30 0.57 -13.31
C SER A 59 3.35 1.61 -13.85
N GLU A 60 2.97 1.45 -15.12
CA GLU A 60 1.87 2.21 -15.72
C GLU A 60 0.55 1.93 -14.98
N ASN A 61 -0.44 2.81 -15.17
CA ASN A 61 -1.71 2.68 -14.45
C ASN A 61 -2.45 1.40 -14.85
N ASP A 62 -2.47 1.03 -16.12
CA ASP A 62 -3.15 -0.18 -16.58
C ASP A 62 -2.51 -1.44 -15.98
N THR A 63 -1.18 -1.55 -16.06
CA THR A 63 -0.44 -2.66 -15.41
C THR A 63 -0.62 -2.67 -13.89
N PHE A 64 -0.73 -1.50 -13.27
CA PHE A 64 -1.01 -1.41 -11.83
C PHE A 64 -2.39 -1.98 -11.51
N TYR A 65 -3.42 -1.59 -12.27
CA TYR A 65 -4.78 -2.10 -12.12
C TYR A 65 -4.84 -3.62 -12.33
N GLU A 66 -4.21 -4.15 -13.36
CA GLU A 66 -4.12 -5.59 -13.63
C GLU A 66 -3.49 -6.38 -12.47
N LYS A 67 -2.54 -5.77 -11.74
CA LYS A 67 -1.93 -6.39 -10.57
C LYS A 67 -2.87 -6.37 -9.37
N ILE A 68 -3.49 -5.23 -9.07
CA ILE A 68 -4.33 -5.12 -7.87
C ILE A 68 -5.69 -5.80 -8.03
N GLU A 69 -6.25 -5.88 -9.23
CA GLU A 69 -7.56 -6.52 -9.48
C GLU A 69 -7.54 -8.03 -9.18
N LYS A 70 -6.37 -8.65 -9.26
CA LYS A 70 -6.16 -10.07 -8.90
C LYS A 70 -6.09 -10.32 -7.39
N LEU A 71 -6.04 -9.27 -6.58
CA LEU A 71 -5.91 -9.37 -5.12
C LEU A 71 -7.27 -9.28 -4.44
N ASP A 72 -7.39 -9.95 -3.30
CA ASP A 72 -8.55 -9.76 -2.44
C ASP A 72 -8.60 -8.30 -1.91
N LYS A 73 -9.81 -7.75 -1.77
CA LYS A 73 -10.02 -6.35 -1.34
C LYS A 73 -9.35 -6.05 0.00
N GLN A 74 -9.30 -7.01 0.92
CA GLN A 74 -8.63 -6.84 2.21
C GLN A 74 -7.11 -6.66 2.03
N ILE A 75 -6.50 -7.33 1.06
CA ILE A 75 -5.08 -7.17 0.73
C ILE A 75 -4.84 -5.79 0.14
N ILE A 76 -5.69 -5.34 -0.79
CA ILE A 76 -5.60 -4.00 -1.38
C ILE A 76 -5.77 -2.91 -0.30
N GLU A 77 -6.69 -3.09 0.65
CA GLU A 77 -6.86 -2.17 1.79
C GLU A 77 -5.56 -2.07 2.59
N ASN A 78 -4.97 -3.21 2.99
CA ASN A 78 -3.74 -3.23 3.75
C ASN A 78 -2.55 -2.65 2.96
N LEU A 79 -2.47 -2.88 1.64
CA LEU A 79 -1.45 -2.27 0.77
C LEU A 79 -1.61 -0.75 0.69
N SER A 80 -2.85 -0.25 0.60
CA SER A 80 -3.11 1.19 0.60
C SER A 80 -2.67 1.84 1.92
N VAL A 81 -2.90 1.16 3.05
CA VAL A 81 -2.43 1.61 4.37
C VAL A 81 -0.91 1.55 4.45
N LEU A 82 -0.27 0.48 3.97
CA LEU A 82 1.19 0.37 3.92
C LEU A 82 1.82 1.52 3.14
N PHE A 83 1.30 1.81 1.95
CA PHE A 83 1.82 2.91 1.13
C PHE A 83 1.63 4.25 1.84
N TYR A 84 0.46 4.48 2.42
CA TYR A 84 0.18 5.68 3.22
C TYR A 84 1.16 5.82 4.40
N THR A 85 1.40 4.75 5.16
CA THR A 85 2.33 4.76 6.30
C THR A 85 3.75 5.09 5.88
N ILE A 86 4.22 4.56 4.75
CA ILE A 86 5.55 4.91 4.21
C ILE A 86 5.58 6.39 3.82
N ILE A 87 4.57 6.91 3.11
CA ILE A 87 4.50 8.32 2.72
C ILE A 87 4.55 9.24 3.95
N GLU A 88 3.75 8.94 4.97
CA GLU A 88 3.69 9.70 6.23
C GLU A 88 5.07 9.72 6.90
N LYS A 89 5.71 8.56 7.07
CA LYS A 89 7.04 8.46 7.68
C LYS A 89 8.14 9.15 6.89
N SER A 90 8.15 9.00 5.56
CA SER A 90 9.11 9.69 4.70
C SER A 90 8.92 11.21 4.75
N THR A 91 7.68 11.68 4.92
CA THR A 91 7.38 13.11 5.08
C THR A 91 7.87 13.64 6.42
N ASP A 92 7.58 12.94 7.52
CA ASP A 92 8.04 13.30 8.88
C ASP A 92 9.57 13.42 8.95
N LEU A 93 10.29 12.57 8.23
CA LEU A 93 11.75 12.53 8.19
C LEU A 93 12.36 13.46 7.14
N ASN A 94 11.56 14.27 6.42
CA ASN A 94 12.00 15.10 5.29
C ASN A 94 12.73 14.33 4.17
N LYS A 95 12.51 13.02 4.05
CA LYS A 95 13.16 12.11 3.08
C LYS A 95 12.47 12.09 1.72
N LYS A 96 12.19 13.26 1.15
CA LYS A 96 11.42 13.38 -0.10
C LYS A 96 12.13 12.83 -1.35
N GLN A 97 13.41 12.45 -1.27
CA GLN A 97 14.27 12.28 -2.45
C GLN A 97 14.54 10.82 -2.88
N GLU A 98 14.36 9.80 -2.03
CA GLU A 98 14.71 8.41 -2.39
C GLU A 98 13.52 7.60 -2.96
N LEU A 99 12.31 7.87 -2.49
CA LEU A 99 11.08 7.34 -3.07
C LEU A 99 10.44 8.45 -3.92
N ASN A 100 10.00 8.11 -5.14
CA ASN A 100 9.19 9.02 -5.95
C ASN A 100 7.83 9.24 -5.27
N MET A 101 7.81 10.14 -4.28
CA MET A 101 6.69 10.35 -3.37
C MET A 101 5.42 10.72 -4.11
N ARG A 102 5.55 11.46 -5.22
CA ARG A 102 4.40 11.79 -6.07
C ARG A 102 3.79 10.53 -6.68
N LYS A 103 4.58 9.68 -7.32
CA LYS A 103 4.06 8.41 -7.88
C LYS A 103 3.47 7.53 -6.78
N MET A 104 4.09 7.47 -5.60
CA MET A 104 3.57 6.70 -4.47
C MET A 104 2.21 7.21 -4.00
N ILE A 105 2.05 8.54 -3.87
CA ILE A 105 0.77 9.19 -3.57
C ILE A 105 -0.27 8.83 -4.65
N ASP A 106 0.11 8.96 -5.93
CA ASP A 106 -0.78 8.67 -7.06
C ASP A 106 -1.27 7.20 -7.01
N LYS A 107 -0.36 6.23 -6.83
CA LYS A 107 -0.73 4.81 -6.69
C LYS A 107 -1.59 4.54 -5.45
N THR A 108 -1.35 5.27 -4.36
CA THR A 108 -2.19 5.17 -3.16
C THR A 108 -3.61 5.65 -3.45
N PHE A 109 -3.78 6.75 -4.19
CA PHE A 109 -5.10 7.18 -4.64
C PHE A 109 -5.78 6.14 -5.53
N LEU A 110 -5.05 5.56 -6.50
CA LEU A 110 -5.61 4.53 -7.38
C LEU A 110 -6.12 3.31 -6.61
N MET A 111 -5.40 2.84 -5.58
CA MET A 111 -5.89 1.74 -4.72
C MET A 111 -7.15 2.13 -3.97
N ILE A 112 -7.20 3.34 -3.40
CA ILE A 112 -8.37 3.79 -2.64
C ILE A 112 -9.57 3.98 -3.58
N ASP A 113 -9.39 4.54 -4.76
CA ASP A 113 -10.44 4.71 -5.76
C ASP A 113 -10.94 3.35 -6.27
N PHE A 114 -10.04 2.40 -6.53
CA PHE A 114 -10.41 1.03 -6.87
C PHE A 114 -11.29 0.42 -5.77
N LEU A 115 -10.88 0.56 -4.51
CA LEU A 115 -11.60 0.03 -3.37
C LEU A 115 -12.96 0.71 -3.17
N ASP A 116 -13.07 2.02 -3.39
CA ASP A 116 -14.33 2.76 -3.26
C ASP A 116 -15.31 2.39 -4.37
N ASN A 117 -14.83 2.19 -5.60
CA ASN A 117 -15.65 1.80 -6.74
C ASN A 117 -16.11 0.33 -6.67
N ASN A 118 -15.33 -0.53 -6.00
CA ASN A 118 -15.60 -1.97 -5.92
C ASN A 118 -16.13 -2.42 -4.54
N SER A 119 -16.35 -1.51 -3.59
CA SER A 119 -16.86 -1.81 -2.24
C SER A 119 -18.24 -1.22 -2.04
N ASN A 120 -19.14 -1.99 -1.43
CA ASN A 120 -20.44 -1.49 -0.96
C ASN A 120 -20.34 -0.80 0.42
N ILE A 121 -19.13 -0.76 0.99
CA ILE A 121 -18.87 -0.23 2.33
C ILE A 121 -18.08 1.07 2.20
N PHE A 122 -18.66 2.13 2.75
CA PHE A 122 -17.98 3.41 2.93
C PHE A 122 -16.91 3.30 4.02
N SER A 123 -15.72 3.84 3.76
CA SER A 123 -14.58 3.81 4.69
C SER A 123 -14.12 5.22 5.07
N LEU A 124 -14.30 5.58 6.35
CA LEU A 124 -13.74 6.81 6.91
C LEU A 124 -12.21 6.84 6.83
N ASN A 125 -11.56 5.69 6.97
CA ASN A 125 -10.10 5.58 6.86
C ASN A 125 -9.61 6.01 5.48
N ARG A 126 -10.23 5.48 4.42
CA ARG A 126 -9.95 5.85 3.03
C ARG A 126 -10.12 7.33 2.78
N MET A 127 -11.22 7.90 3.26
CA MET A 127 -11.48 9.35 3.15
C MET A 127 -10.40 10.18 3.85
N ASN A 128 -10.01 9.79 5.07
CA ASN A 128 -8.97 10.47 5.83
C ASN A 128 -7.61 10.41 5.14
N MET A 129 -7.19 9.21 4.68
CA MET A 129 -5.96 9.03 3.91
C MET A 129 -5.97 9.93 2.66
N LYS A 130 -7.04 9.90 1.86
CA LYS A 130 -7.19 10.77 0.68
C LYS A 130 -7.02 12.25 1.03
N ASN A 131 -7.66 12.71 2.11
CA ASN A 131 -7.60 14.10 2.54
C ASN A 131 -6.20 14.51 3.01
N GLN A 132 -5.48 13.62 3.70
CA GLN A 132 -4.11 13.87 4.14
C GLN A 132 -3.15 13.92 2.95
N LEU A 133 -3.24 12.95 2.03
CA LEU A 133 -2.41 12.89 0.82
C LEU A 133 -2.61 14.12 -0.08
N LYS A 134 -3.85 14.63 -0.22
CA LYS A 134 -4.13 15.86 -0.97
C LYS A 134 -3.38 17.08 -0.44
N LYS A 135 -3.07 17.14 0.87
CA LYS A 135 -2.31 18.25 1.47
C LYS A 135 -0.82 18.21 1.11
N LEU A 136 -0.31 17.03 0.73
CA LEU A 136 1.09 16.82 0.34
C LEU A 136 1.33 17.16 -1.13
N LEU A 137 0.28 17.20 -1.95
CA LEU A 137 0.36 17.61 -3.34
C LEU A 137 0.36 19.15 -3.44
N PRO A 138 1.18 19.73 -4.35
CA PRO A 138 1.12 21.15 -4.61
C PRO A 138 -0.28 21.54 -5.08
N LYS A 139 -0.85 22.62 -4.53
CA LYS A 139 -2.10 23.18 -5.04
C LYS A 139 -1.86 23.64 -6.48
N THR A 140 -2.40 22.93 -7.45
CA THR A 140 -2.57 23.48 -8.80
C THR A 140 -3.55 24.64 -8.70
N PHE A 141 -3.06 25.86 -8.90
CA PHE A 141 -3.84 27.08 -9.05
C PHE A 141 -4.45 27.15 -10.45
#